data_AF-A0A838WNJ0-F1
#
_entry.id   AF-A0A838WNJ0-F1
#
_cell.length_a   1.000
_cell.length_b   1.000
_cell.length_c   1.000
_cell.angle_alpha   90.00
_cell.angle_beta   90.00
_cell.angle_gamma   90.00
#
_symmetry.space_group_name_H-M   'P 1'
#
loop_
_entity.id
_entity.type
_entity.pdbx_description
1 polymer ?
#
loop_
_entity_poly.entity_id
_entity_poly.type
_entity_poly.pdbx_seq_one_letter_code
_entity_poly.pdbx_strand_id
1 'polypeptide(L)'
;MKLVREKVFSIITDNLQAFSLSDKFWQSMDGAFGTSYNSTIAELLRGKWQKGDFSDLPPIEMVDSAVLRGGQGAYSQQENRIYLSGDLIGNVEAISRVSIEEIGHYIDAQINQVDSPGDEGALFAALVQDE
;
A
#
# COMPACT_ATOMS: atom_id res chain seq x y z
N MET A 1 -16.64 -1.36 15.41
CA MET A 1 -15.24 -1.64 15.01
C MET A 1 -15.12 -2.70 13.91
N LYS A 2 -15.77 -3.87 13.99
CA LYS A 2 -15.71 -4.91 12.95
C LYS A 2 -16.14 -4.42 11.55
N LEU A 3 -17.31 -3.76 11.46
CA LEU A 3 -17.83 -3.21 10.20
C LEU A 3 -16.90 -2.17 9.55
N VAL A 4 -16.22 -1.36 10.37
CA VAL A 4 -15.27 -0.34 9.88
C VAL A 4 -14.04 -1.02 9.30
N ARG A 5 -13.52 -2.08 9.94
CA ARG A 5 -12.38 -2.85 9.41
C ARG A 5 -12.72 -3.56 8.10
N GLU A 6 -13.89 -4.18 8.01
CA GLU A 6 -14.36 -4.83 6.77
C GLU A 6 -14.52 -3.81 5.63
N LYS A 7 -15.08 -2.64 5.93
CA LYS A 7 -15.22 -1.55 4.94
C LYS A 7 -13.87 -1.01 4.48
N VAL A 8 -12.96 -0.72 5.41
CA VAL A 8 -11.60 -0.25 5.09
C VAL A 8 -10.87 -1.28 4.22
N PHE A 9 -10.95 -2.57 4.61
CA PHE A 9 -10.31 -3.64 3.87
C PHE A 9 -10.86 -3.73 2.44
N SER A 10 -12.19 -3.72 2.26
CA SER A 10 -12.82 -3.69 0.94
C SER A 10 -12.31 -2.51 0.10
N ILE A 11 -12.30 -1.29 0.66
CA ILE A 11 -11.82 -0.10 -0.07
C ILE A 11 -10.38 -0.30 -0.55
N ILE A 12 -9.49 -0.79 0.32
CA ILE A 12 -8.08 -1.02 -0.05
C ILE A 12 -8.00 -2.06 -1.17
N THR A 13 -8.64 -3.22 -1.00
CA THR A 13 -8.56 -4.32 -1.97
C THR A 13 -9.22 -3.97 -3.30
N ASP A 14 -10.32 -3.23 -3.29
CA ASP A 14 -11.03 -2.80 -4.50
C ASP A 14 -10.17 -1.81 -5.30
N ASN A 15 -9.51 -0.86 -4.62
CA ASN A 15 -8.55 0.07 -5.27
C ASN A 15 -7.37 -0.69 -5.88
N LEU A 16 -6.76 -1.61 -5.13
CA LEU A 16 -5.62 -2.40 -5.62
C LEU A 16 -6.02 -3.33 -6.77
N GLN A 17 -7.22 -3.91 -6.74
CA GLN A 17 -7.74 -4.73 -7.82
C GLN A 17 -7.98 -3.88 -9.08
N ALA A 18 -8.65 -2.74 -8.94
CA ALA A 18 -8.89 -1.82 -10.05
C ALA A 18 -7.57 -1.35 -10.68
N PHE A 19 -6.62 -0.92 -9.84
CA PHE A 19 -5.27 -0.58 -10.27
C PHE A 19 -4.58 -1.71 -11.04
N SER A 20 -4.64 -2.95 -10.52
CA SER A 20 -4.02 -4.11 -11.18
C SER A 20 -4.62 -4.43 -12.57
N LEU A 21 -5.87 -4.02 -12.81
CA LEU A 21 -6.59 -4.18 -14.07
C LEU A 21 -6.43 -2.98 -15.02
N SER A 22 -5.87 -1.85 -14.55
CA SER A 22 -5.68 -0.65 -15.36
C SER A 22 -4.65 -0.87 -16.48
N ASP A 23 -4.93 -0.30 -17.66
CA ASP A 23 -3.99 -0.22 -18.77
C ASP A 23 -2.77 0.66 -18.42
N LYS A 24 -2.89 1.52 -17.41
CA LYS A 24 -1.82 2.39 -16.91
C LYS A 24 -0.94 1.74 -15.85
N PHE A 25 -1.23 0.50 -15.43
CA PHE A 25 -0.51 -0.17 -14.34
C PHE A 25 1.02 0.03 -14.41
N TRP A 26 1.62 -0.27 -15.58
CA TRP A 26 3.07 -0.14 -15.75
C TRP A 26 3.57 1.30 -15.71
N GLN A 27 2.81 2.24 -16.28
CA GLN A 27 3.15 3.66 -16.22
C GLN A 27 3.17 4.16 -14.76
N SER A 28 2.20 3.71 -13.96
CA SER A 28 2.10 4.10 -12.55
C SER A 28 3.18 3.42 -11.70
N MET A 29 3.50 2.15 -11.97
CA MET A 29 4.63 1.46 -11.33
C MET A 29 5.95 2.17 -11.62
N ASP A 30 6.21 2.54 -12.89
CA ASP A 30 7.40 3.29 -13.29
C ASP A 30 7.47 4.66 -12.60
N GLY A 31 6.32 5.32 -12.43
CA GLY A 31 6.20 6.62 -11.78
C GLY A 31 6.46 6.59 -10.28
N ALA A 32 6.05 5.52 -9.60
CA ALA A 32 6.25 5.35 -8.16
C ALA A 32 7.64 4.79 -7.82
N PHE A 33 8.08 3.74 -8.52
CA PHE A 33 9.22 2.90 -8.12
C PHE A 33 10.43 2.99 -9.07
N GLY A 34 10.38 3.91 -10.04
CA GLY A 34 11.36 4.02 -11.12
C GLY A 34 11.28 2.85 -12.12
N THR A 35 12.26 2.72 -13.01
CA THR A 35 12.19 1.75 -14.13
C THR A 35 13.14 0.56 -13.99
N SER A 36 13.84 0.45 -12.87
CA SER A 36 14.87 -0.58 -12.64
C SER A 36 14.44 -1.68 -11.66
N TYR A 37 13.18 -1.67 -11.22
CA TYR A 37 12.63 -2.67 -10.32
C TYR A 37 12.48 -4.05 -11.01
N ASN A 38 12.34 -5.09 -10.20
CA ASN A 38 12.10 -6.44 -10.68
C ASN A 38 10.66 -6.59 -11.21
N SER A 39 10.48 -6.39 -12.52
CA SER A 39 9.19 -6.50 -13.20
C SER A 39 8.56 -7.90 -13.13
N THR A 40 9.35 -8.95 -12.89
CA THR A 40 8.83 -10.31 -12.70
C THR A 40 8.07 -10.41 -11.38
N ILE A 41 8.61 -9.82 -10.30
CA ILE A 41 7.93 -9.80 -9.00
C ILE A 41 6.69 -8.89 -9.06
N ALA A 42 6.80 -7.73 -9.72
CA ALA A 42 5.66 -6.84 -9.94
C ALA A 42 4.50 -7.52 -10.69
N GLU A 43 4.79 -8.27 -11.75
CA GLU A 43 3.76 -9.00 -12.51
C GLU A 43 3.13 -10.13 -11.68
N LEU A 44 3.89 -10.80 -10.81
CA LEU A 44 3.35 -11.80 -9.89
C LEU A 44 2.37 -11.17 -8.88
N LEU A 45 2.71 -10.03 -8.29
CA LEU A 45 1.83 -9.29 -7.38
C LEU A 45 0.56 -8.83 -8.11
N ARG A 46 0.71 -8.24 -9.30
CA ARG A 46 -0.40 -7.83 -10.16
C ARG A 46 -1.36 -8.99 -10.43
N GLY A 47 -0.84 -10.14 -10.85
CA GLY A 47 -1.64 -11.32 -11.17
C GLY A 47 -2.42 -11.91 -9.98
N LYS A 48 -1.95 -11.70 -8.74
CA LYS A 48 -2.69 -12.05 -7.52
C LYS A 48 -3.85 -11.08 -7.28
N TRP A 49 -3.60 -9.77 -7.32
CA TRP A 49 -4.63 -8.76 -7.09
C TRP A 49 -5.75 -8.80 -8.13
N GLN A 50 -5.43 -9.07 -9.40
CA GLN A 50 -6.43 -9.25 -10.45
C GLN A 50 -7.43 -10.38 -10.12
N LYS A 51 -6.96 -11.43 -9.43
CA LYS A 51 -7.78 -12.57 -8.98
C LYS A 51 -8.46 -12.34 -7.63
N GLY A 52 -8.26 -11.17 -7.01
CA GLY A 52 -8.73 -10.86 -5.66
C GLY A 52 -7.94 -11.57 -4.56
N ASP A 53 -6.73 -12.05 -4.85
CA ASP A 53 -5.84 -12.64 -3.85
C ASP A 53 -4.95 -11.56 -3.22
N PHE A 54 -5.25 -11.23 -1.97
CA PHE A 54 -4.53 -10.24 -1.16
C PHE A 54 -3.84 -10.88 0.06
N SER A 55 -3.66 -12.20 0.04
CA SER A 55 -3.10 -12.95 1.17
C SER A 55 -1.65 -12.60 1.50
N ASP A 56 -0.93 -12.02 0.55
CA ASP A 56 0.44 -11.53 0.72
C ASP A 56 0.52 -10.15 1.41
N LEU A 57 -0.59 -9.40 1.50
CA LEU A 57 -0.54 -8.06 2.08
C LEU A 57 -0.14 -8.13 3.55
N PRO A 58 0.76 -7.23 4.01
CA PRO A 58 1.13 -7.17 5.42
C PRO A 58 -0.10 -6.94 6.32
N PRO A 59 -0.15 -7.54 7.52
CA PRO A 59 -1.16 -7.20 8.51
C PRO A 59 -1.07 -5.72 8.88
N ILE A 60 -2.24 -5.11 9.10
CA ILE A 60 -2.37 -3.72 9.54
C ILE A 60 -2.66 -3.68 11.05
N GLU A 61 -1.90 -2.87 11.77
CA GLU A 61 -2.03 -2.66 13.21
C GLU A 61 -2.16 -1.19 13.56
N MET A 62 -3.12 -0.86 14.44
CA MET A 62 -3.27 0.50 14.96
C MET A 62 -2.39 0.67 16.20
N VAL A 63 -1.59 1.72 16.23
CA VAL A 63 -0.68 2.05 17.35
C VAL A 63 -0.90 3.47 17.84
N ASP A 64 -0.38 3.79 19.03
CA ASP A 64 -0.35 5.17 19.52
C ASP A 64 0.51 6.05 18.59
N SER A 65 0.07 7.27 18.32
CA SER A 65 0.77 8.18 17.38
C SER A 65 2.18 8.55 17.84
N ALA A 66 2.48 8.43 19.14
CA ALA A 66 3.83 8.59 19.67
C ALA A 66 4.81 7.52 19.15
N VAL A 67 4.32 6.32 18.83
CA VAL A 67 5.15 5.24 18.24
C VAL A 67 5.67 5.64 16.86
N LEU A 68 4.82 6.31 16.08
CA LEU A 68 5.14 6.76 14.72
C LEU A 68 5.83 8.14 14.68
N ARG A 69 6.19 8.71 15.85
CA ARG A 69 6.87 10.01 15.96
C ARG A 69 6.17 11.14 15.19
N GLY A 70 4.84 11.10 15.14
CA GLY A 70 4.01 12.07 14.42
C GLY A 70 3.62 11.67 12.99
N GLY A 71 4.10 10.52 12.48
CA GLY A 71 3.64 9.94 11.22
C GLY A 71 2.23 9.36 11.31
N GLN A 72 1.54 9.29 10.16
CA GLN A 72 0.20 8.70 10.06
C GLN A 72 0.23 7.18 9.82
N GLY A 73 1.29 6.68 9.19
CA GLY A 73 1.56 5.27 8.98
C GLY A 73 3.06 4.97 8.97
N ALA A 74 3.40 3.68 8.99
CA ALA A 74 4.73 3.17 8.64
C ALA A 74 4.67 1.67 8.30
N TYR A 75 5.32 1.27 7.22
CA TYR A 75 5.64 -0.12 6.91
C TYR A 75 6.97 -0.53 7.57
N SER A 76 6.93 -1.61 8.34
CA SER A 76 8.12 -2.25 8.93
C SER A 76 8.51 -3.47 8.11
N GLN A 77 9.60 -3.37 7.34
CA GLN A 77 10.14 -4.51 6.58
C GLN A 77 10.61 -5.64 7.51
N GLN A 78 11.17 -5.31 8.67
CA GLN A 78 11.65 -6.30 9.66
C GLN A 78 10.54 -7.21 10.18
N GLU A 79 9.35 -6.65 10.38
CA GLU A 79 8.21 -7.38 10.96
C GLU A 79 7.17 -7.75 9.90
N ASN A 80 7.38 -7.32 8.66
CA ASN A 80 6.43 -7.33 7.56
C ASN A 80 5.03 -6.89 8.03
N ARG A 81 4.92 -5.66 8.52
CA ARG A 81 3.69 -5.13 9.14
C ARG A 81 3.50 -3.66 8.82
N ILE A 82 2.24 -3.28 8.61
CA ILE A 82 1.82 -1.89 8.47
C ILE A 82 1.31 -1.40 9.82
N TYR A 83 1.89 -0.30 10.30
CA TYR A 83 1.44 0.41 11.48
C TYR A 83 0.70 1.68 11.08
N LEU A 84 -0.46 1.93 11.67
CA LEU A 84 -1.25 3.14 11.45
C LEU A 84 -1.48 3.88 12.76
N SER A 85 -1.44 5.21 12.69
CA SER A 85 -1.69 6.08 13.83
C SER A 85 -3.14 5.95 14.32
N GLY A 86 -3.30 5.78 15.63
CA GLY A 86 -4.59 5.80 16.31
C GLY A 86 -5.38 7.10 16.09
N ASP A 87 -4.71 8.20 15.72
CA ASP A 87 -5.35 9.48 15.40
C ASP A 87 -6.23 9.40 14.14
N LEU A 88 -6.06 8.36 13.32
CA LEU A 88 -6.88 8.11 12.13
C LEU A 88 -8.23 7.43 12.46
N ILE A 89 -8.44 6.96 13.70
CA ILE A 89 -9.65 6.23 14.08
C ILE A 89 -10.90 7.08 13.82
N GLY A 90 -11.83 6.51 13.06
CA GLY A 90 -13.08 7.17 12.67
C GLY A 90 -13.03 7.87 11.32
N ASN A 91 -11.85 8.00 10.71
CA ASN A 91 -11.69 8.52 9.35
C ASN A 91 -11.33 7.39 8.37
N VAL A 92 -12.36 6.78 7.78
CA VAL A 92 -12.20 5.64 6.85
C VAL A 92 -11.34 6.01 5.64
N GLU A 93 -11.54 7.21 5.08
CA GLU A 93 -10.80 7.69 3.92
C GLU A 93 -9.31 7.84 4.23
N ALA A 94 -8.97 8.47 5.36
CA ALA A 94 -7.58 8.62 5.76
C ALA A 94 -6.92 7.27 6.08
N ILE A 95 -7.63 6.35 6.73
CA ILE A 95 -7.12 5.00 6.99
C ILE A 95 -6.83 4.29 5.66
N SER A 96 -7.76 4.31 4.71
CA SER A 96 -7.57 3.66 3.41
C SER A 96 -6.42 4.29 2.62
N ARG A 97 -6.35 5.62 2.54
CA ARG A 97 -5.26 6.34 1.86
C ARG A 97 -3.89 5.98 2.43
N VAL A 98 -3.73 6.10 3.74
CA VAL A 98 -2.45 5.80 4.41
C VAL A 98 -2.13 4.30 4.31
N SER A 99 -3.12 3.42 4.36
CA SER A 99 -2.87 1.98 4.16
C SER A 99 -2.32 1.68 2.75
N ILE A 100 -2.83 2.33 1.71
CA ILE A 100 -2.34 2.14 0.34
C ILE A 100 -0.91 2.69 0.21
N GLU A 101 -0.61 3.80 0.88
CA GLU A 101 0.75 4.39 0.97
C GLU A 101 1.74 3.39 1.58
N GLU A 102 1.40 2.79 2.72
CA GLU A 102 2.27 1.77 3.34
C GLU A 102 2.34 0.45 2.56
N ILE A 103 1.30 0.12 1.79
CA ILE A 103 1.36 -0.99 0.82
C ILE A 103 2.32 -0.66 -0.32
N GLY A 104 2.43 0.61 -0.73
CA GLY A 104 3.45 1.10 -1.66
C GLY A 104 4.87 0.81 -1.17
N HIS A 105 5.18 1.15 0.08
CA HIS A 105 6.48 0.82 0.70
C HIS A 105 6.72 -0.70 0.80
N TYR A 106 5.68 -1.50 1.09
CA TYR A 106 5.78 -2.96 1.04
C TYR A 106 6.16 -3.44 -0.37
N ILE A 107 5.50 -2.93 -1.40
CA ILE A 107 5.76 -3.28 -2.80
C ILE A 107 7.19 -2.93 -3.16
N ASP A 108 7.65 -1.71 -2.85
CA ASP A 108 9.02 -1.28 -3.12
C ASP A 108 10.04 -2.26 -2.53
N ALA A 109 9.87 -2.62 -1.26
CA ALA A 109 10.70 -3.60 -0.56
C ALA A 109 10.67 -5.01 -1.16
N GLN A 110 9.67 -5.37 -1.98
CA GLN A 110 9.64 -6.64 -2.71
C GLN A 110 10.32 -6.56 -4.08
N ILE A 111 10.17 -5.43 -4.78
CA ILE A 111 10.58 -5.31 -6.20
C ILE A 111 11.94 -4.65 -6.37
N ASN A 112 12.40 -3.88 -5.38
CA ASN A 112 13.67 -3.17 -5.38
C ASN A 112 14.63 -3.74 -4.33
N GLN A 113 15.92 -3.79 -4.66
CA GLN A 113 16.98 -4.17 -3.71
C GLN A 113 17.43 -3.02 -2.84
N VAL A 114 17.28 -1.81 -3.35
CA VAL A 114 17.59 -0.55 -2.68
C VAL A 114 16.31 0.26 -2.73
N ASP A 115 15.89 0.74 -1.56
CA ASP A 115 14.74 1.61 -1.37
C ASP A 115 14.71 2.72 -2.42
N SER A 116 13.53 2.93 -3.02
CA SER A 116 13.35 4.00 -3.99
C SER A 116 13.58 5.37 -3.34
N PRO A 117 14.14 6.36 -4.05
CA PRO A 117 14.37 7.67 -3.47
C PRO A 117 13.05 8.44 -3.31
N GLY A 118 12.75 8.92 -2.10
CA GLY A 118 11.62 9.82 -1.84
C GLY A 118 10.57 9.18 -0.95
N ASP A 119 9.31 9.37 -1.32
CA ASP A 119 8.15 8.75 -0.68
C ASP A 119 7.33 8.05 -1.77
N GLU A 120 7.87 6.93 -2.26
CA GLU A 120 7.29 6.10 -3.30
C GLU A 120 5.95 5.50 -2.86
N GLY A 121 5.76 5.28 -1.56
CA GLY A 121 4.48 4.91 -0.97
C GLY A 121 3.41 5.95 -1.23
N ALA A 122 3.69 7.23 -0.93
CA ALA A 122 2.73 8.31 -1.16
C ALA A 122 2.46 8.53 -2.65
N LEU A 123 3.49 8.41 -3.50
CA LEU A 123 3.33 8.49 -4.96
C LEU A 123 2.45 7.35 -5.48
N PHE A 124 2.71 6.12 -5.05
CA PHE A 124 1.90 4.96 -5.38
C PHE A 124 0.44 5.16 -4.95
N ALA A 125 0.21 5.62 -3.72
CA ALA A 125 -1.14 5.84 -3.20
C ALA A 125 -1.91 6.89 -3.99
N ALA A 126 -1.26 7.97 -4.41
CA ALA A 126 -1.86 9.00 -5.26
C ALA A 126 -2.24 8.41 -6.63
N LEU A 127 -1.33 7.67 -7.26
CA LEU A 127 -1.57 7.05 -8.56
C LEU A 127 -2.68 6.01 -8.52
N VAL A 128 -2.77 5.19 -7.48
CA VAL A 128 -3.84 4.19 -7.31
C VAL A 128 -5.22 4.84 -7.12
N GLN A 129 -5.28 5.99 -6.46
CA GLN A 129 -6.54 6.68 -6.13
C GLN A 129 -7.01 7.65 -7.24
N ASP A 130 -6.14 8.01 -8.17
CA ASP A 130 -6.45 8.83 -9.36
C ASP A 130 -6.88 8.00 -10.59
N GLU A 131 -6.95 6.66 -10.48
CA GLU A 131 -7.46 5.73 -11.52
C GLU A 131 -8.99 5.59 -11.51
#